data_AF-A0A3D5KH13-F1
#
_entry.id   AF-A0A3D5KH13-F1
#
_cell.length_a   1.000
_cell.length_b   1.000
_cell.length_c   1.000
_cell.angle_alpha   90.00
_cell.angle_beta   90.00
_cell.angle_gamma   90.00
#
_symmetry.space_group_name_H-M   'P 1'
#
loop_
_entity.id
_entity.type
_entity.pdbx_description
1 polymer ?
#
loop_
_entity_poly.entity_id
_entity_poly.type
_entity_poly.pdbx_seq_one_letter_code
_entity_poly.pdbx_strand_id
1 'polypeptide(L)'
;MNVTKNEIKDRQLHIEDYLQMVSAEQKEYAEASAHSRITENNHIITGFQTDELLEQILQSDNLNKAYKKVKSNKGAGGVDGMSVDELLTFLKDNQKKLIQKLKDGKYKPNPVRRVEIPKETKGKIRKLGIPTVVDRVFQQAITQVLSPIYEEQFSENSYGFRPMKAKLKELTSRSNGWGNEYRALKLKQFIRGWVNYFAMADMKQLLRSTDEWLRRKIRAIYWKQWKKIKTRYRMIKKFGMPEWKVHELANCRKGIWRSAIMLNSVLTNKVIVSLGYMSMADYYLKICEN
;
A
#
# COMPACT_ATOMS: atom_id res chain seq x y z
N MET A 1 49.47 -36.81 6.97
CA MET A 1 48.11 -37.34 6.64
C MET A 1 47.42 -36.27 5.81
N ASN A 2 47.55 -36.26 4.48
CA ASN A 2 46.87 -37.06 3.46
C ASN A 2 45.34 -36.86 3.35
N VAL A 3 44.97 -36.08 2.31
CA VAL A 3 43.90 -36.27 1.29
C VAL A 3 42.44 -36.24 1.84
N THR A 4 41.48 -35.46 1.33
CA THR A 4 41.02 -35.28 -0.06
C THR A 4 40.34 -33.93 -0.30
N LYS A 5 40.77 -33.27 -1.39
CA LYS A 5 39.96 -32.35 -2.20
C LYS A 5 38.83 -33.15 -2.86
N ASN A 6 37.64 -32.57 -2.97
CA ASN A 6 36.70 -32.91 -4.04
C ASN A 6 36.20 -31.61 -4.67
N GLU A 7 36.95 -31.20 -5.69
CA GLU A 7 36.50 -30.30 -6.75
C GLU A 7 35.45 -31.05 -7.58
N ILE A 8 34.22 -30.55 -7.66
CA ILE A 8 33.31 -30.92 -8.75
C ILE A 8 33.40 -29.81 -9.78
N LYS A 9 34.22 -30.07 -10.81
CA LYS A 9 34.22 -29.37 -12.09
C LYS A 9 32.98 -29.81 -12.85
N ASP A 10 32.12 -28.88 -13.25
CA ASP A 10 31.19 -29.10 -14.36
C ASP A 10 31.19 -27.91 -15.34
N ARG A 11 31.73 -28.23 -16.53
CA ARG A 11 31.47 -27.73 -17.89
C ARG A 11 31.37 -26.21 -18.12
N GLN A 12 32.45 -25.64 -18.65
CA GLN A 12 32.40 -24.47 -19.53
C GLN A 12 31.66 -24.85 -20.82
N LEU A 13 30.46 -24.32 -21.03
CA LEU A 13 29.87 -24.22 -22.36
C LEU A 13 30.39 -22.93 -23.00
N HIS A 14 31.29 -23.08 -23.96
CA HIS A 14 31.60 -22.03 -24.93
C HIS A 14 30.35 -21.86 -25.80
N ILE A 15 29.68 -20.71 -25.70
CA ILE A 15 28.62 -20.31 -26.64
C ILE A 15 29.02 -18.92 -27.14
N GLU A 16 29.73 -18.93 -28.27
CA GLU A 16 29.88 -17.77 -29.13
C GLU A 16 28.52 -17.41 -29.75
N ASP A 17 28.33 -16.11 -29.99
CA ASP A 17 27.28 -15.48 -30.80
C ASP A 17 25.84 -15.45 -30.27
N TYR A 18 25.56 -14.48 -29.38
CA TYR A 18 24.22 -13.89 -29.27
C TYR A 18 24.25 -12.35 -29.24
N LEU A 19 23.46 -11.77 -30.15
CA LEU A 19 23.10 -10.36 -30.26
C LEU A 19 22.62 -9.78 -28.92
N GLN A 20 23.07 -8.57 -28.61
CA GLN A 20 23.01 -7.89 -27.30
C GLN A 20 21.70 -8.04 -26.51
N MET A 21 21.82 -8.69 -25.35
CA MET A 21 20.86 -8.79 -24.26
C MET A 21 20.88 -7.56 -23.32
N VAL A 22 19.68 -7.10 -22.96
CA VAL A 22 19.25 -6.52 -21.68
C VAL A 22 20.35 -5.86 -20.80
N SER A 23 20.47 -4.53 -20.85
CA SER A 23 21.42 -3.77 -19.99
C SER A 23 21.05 -3.67 -18.50
N ALA A 24 20.12 -4.51 -18.01
CA ALA A 24 19.69 -4.51 -16.61
C ALA A 24 20.39 -5.58 -15.76
N GLU A 25 21.18 -6.45 -16.37
CA GLU A 25 22.07 -7.35 -15.63
C GLU A 25 23.37 -6.61 -15.32
N GLN A 26 23.60 -6.31 -14.05
CA GLN A 26 24.93 -5.90 -13.59
C GLN A 26 25.86 -7.12 -13.72
N LYS A 27 26.96 -6.97 -14.47
CA LYS A 27 28.11 -7.90 -14.46
C LYS A 27 28.75 -7.85 -13.06
N GLU A 28 28.29 -8.74 -12.16
CA GLU A 28 28.96 -9.26 -10.95
C GLU A 28 27.88 -9.71 -9.96
N TYR A 29 27.44 -10.96 -10.08
CA TYR A 29 26.86 -11.74 -8.97
C TYR A 29 27.16 -13.22 -9.22
N ALA A 30 28.43 -13.53 -9.46
CA ALA A 30 28.96 -14.80 -9.00
C ALA A 30 29.24 -14.58 -7.50
N GLU A 31 28.56 -15.35 -6.64
CA GLU A 31 28.62 -15.30 -5.17
C GLU A 31 27.76 -14.21 -4.47
N ALA A 32 26.44 -14.31 -4.63
CA ALA A 32 25.50 -13.60 -3.75
C ALA A 32 25.47 -14.25 -2.35
N SER A 33 26.11 -13.61 -1.37
CA SER A 33 25.86 -13.89 0.05
C SER A 33 24.39 -13.65 0.39
N ALA A 34 23.70 -14.68 0.88
CA ALA A 34 22.29 -14.65 1.25
C ALA A 34 22.04 -13.61 2.36
N HIS A 35 21.51 -12.45 1.98
CA HIS A 35 21.12 -11.43 2.93
C HIS A 35 19.93 -11.91 3.78
N SER A 36 19.95 -11.54 5.07
CA SER A 36 18.97 -11.90 6.09
C SER A 36 17.52 -11.73 5.60
N ARG A 37 16.70 -12.75 5.86
CA ARG A 37 15.41 -13.05 5.22
C ARG A 37 14.36 -11.95 5.46
N ILE A 38 13.53 -11.66 4.45
CA ILE A 38 12.40 -10.72 4.52
C ILE A 38 11.25 -11.25 5.42
N THR A 39 11.26 -12.56 5.71
CA THR A 39 10.23 -13.24 6.49
C THR A 39 10.77 -13.62 7.88
N GLU A 40 10.01 -13.30 8.93
CA GLU A 40 10.40 -13.61 10.33
C GLU A 40 10.13 -15.08 10.72
N ASN A 41 9.25 -15.80 9.99
CA ASN A 41 8.89 -17.18 10.29
C ASN A 41 8.96 -18.08 9.04
N ASN A 42 9.44 -19.32 9.22
CA ASN A 42 9.52 -20.38 8.20
C ASN A 42 8.19 -21.12 7.97
N HIS A 43 7.06 -20.56 8.40
CA HIS A 43 5.76 -21.14 8.09
C HIS A 43 5.45 -20.87 6.61
N ILE A 44 5.91 -21.77 5.73
CA ILE A 44 5.25 -21.96 4.45
C ILE A 44 3.85 -22.43 4.82
N ILE A 45 2.87 -21.53 4.77
CA ILE A 45 1.46 -21.93 4.86
C ILE A 45 1.20 -22.72 3.57
N THR A 46 1.44 -24.02 3.62
CA THR A 46 1.18 -24.99 2.54
C THR A 46 -0.33 -25.22 2.31
N GLY A 47 -1.18 -24.53 3.10
CA GLY A 47 -2.64 -24.64 3.06
C GLY A 47 -3.36 -23.55 2.28
N PHE A 48 -2.67 -22.67 1.54
CA PHE A 48 -3.36 -21.82 0.57
C PHE A 48 -3.65 -22.65 -0.68
N GLN A 49 -4.94 -22.88 -0.96
CA GLN A 49 -5.40 -23.33 -2.27
C GLN A 49 -4.94 -22.29 -3.30
N THR A 50 -3.82 -22.57 -3.96
CA THR A 50 -3.30 -21.77 -5.08
C THR A 50 -3.96 -22.15 -6.40
N ASP A 51 -4.78 -23.20 -6.35
CA ASP A 51 -5.71 -23.58 -7.39
C ASP A 51 -6.61 -22.38 -7.70
N GLU A 52 -6.77 -22.07 -8.99
CA GLU A 52 -7.61 -20.98 -9.51
C GLU A 52 -7.09 -19.52 -9.37
N LEU A 53 -5.86 -19.26 -8.94
CA LEU A 53 -5.34 -17.88 -8.86
C LEU A 53 -5.42 -17.12 -10.20
N LEU A 54 -5.09 -17.80 -11.30
CA LEU A 54 -5.20 -17.21 -12.64
C LEU A 54 -6.65 -16.88 -12.98
N GLU A 55 -7.59 -17.72 -12.56
CA GLU A 55 -9.02 -17.52 -12.79
C GLU A 55 -9.53 -16.32 -12.00
N GLN A 56 -9.12 -16.20 -10.73
CA GLN A 56 -9.40 -15.02 -9.89
C GLN A 56 -8.84 -13.74 -10.51
N ILE A 57 -7.61 -13.77 -11.03
CA ILE A 57 -6.98 -12.63 -11.71
C ILE A 57 -7.81 -12.20 -12.93
N LEU A 58 -8.28 -13.18 -13.72
CA LEU A 58 -9.01 -12.98 -14.96
C LEU A 58 -10.52 -12.79 -14.78
N GLN A 59 -11.04 -12.77 -13.56
CA GLN A 59 -12.45 -12.47 -13.31
C GLN A 59 -12.84 -11.09 -13.85
N SER A 60 -14.01 -11.01 -14.48
CA SER A 60 -14.53 -9.78 -15.10
C SER A 60 -14.56 -8.60 -14.12
N ASP A 61 -14.97 -8.84 -12.88
CA ASP A 61 -15.01 -7.81 -11.84
C ASP A 61 -13.62 -7.31 -11.46
N ASN A 62 -12.63 -8.19 -11.37
CA ASN A 62 -11.24 -7.84 -11.06
C ASN A 62 -10.62 -7.04 -12.22
N LEU A 63 -10.77 -7.52 -13.46
CA LEU A 63 -10.32 -6.82 -14.66
C LEU A 63 -10.98 -5.43 -14.80
N ASN A 64 -12.26 -5.30 -14.47
CA ASN A 64 -12.96 -4.01 -14.46
C ASN A 64 -12.40 -3.06 -13.40
N LYS A 65 -12.08 -3.54 -12.20
CA LYS A 65 -11.42 -2.74 -11.16
C LYS A 65 -10.02 -2.31 -11.63
N ALA A 66 -9.26 -3.21 -12.23
CA ALA A 66 -7.95 -2.92 -12.79
C ALA A 66 -8.01 -1.87 -13.90
N TYR A 67 -8.94 -2.01 -14.86
CA TYR A 67 -9.20 -1.01 -15.90
C TYR A 67 -9.51 0.36 -15.31
N LYS A 68 -10.47 0.46 -14.37
CA LYS A 68 -10.83 1.74 -13.73
C LYS A 68 -9.63 2.36 -13.02
N LYS A 69 -8.78 1.55 -12.38
CA LYS A 69 -7.58 2.01 -11.70
C LYS A 69 -6.54 2.55 -12.69
N VAL A 70 -6.25 1.82 -13.76
CA VAL A 70 -5.35 2.30 -14.83
C VAL A 70 -5.87 3.57 -15.48
N LYS A 71 -7.19 3.64 -15.72
CA LYS A 71 -7.84 4.84 -16.28
C LYS A 71 -7.69 6.07 -15.39
N SER A 72 -7.92 5.90 -14.08
CA SER A 72 -7.82 7.00 -13.10
C SER A 72 -6.38 7.47 -12.85
N ASN A 73 -5.39 6.57 -12.93
CA ASN A 73 -3.99 6.93 -12.80
C ASN A 73 -3.50 7.84 -13.94
N LYS A 74 -4.19 7.81 -15.10
CA LYS A 74 -3.76 8.46 -16.34
C LYS A 74 -2.34 7.97 -16.70
N GLY A 75 -1.72 8.59 -17.70
CA GLY A 75 -0.32 8.32 -18.04
C GLY A 75 -0.12 7.91 -19.48
N ALA A 76 1.10 8.14 -19.96
CA ALA A 76 1.47 7.95 -21.35
C ALA A 76 1.33 6.49 -21.81
N GLY A 77 1.14 6.32 -23.12
CA GLY A 77 1.21 5.03 -23.79
C GLY A 77 2.56 4.36 -23.63
N GLY A 78 2.56 3.04 -23.80
CA GLY A 78 3.77 2.23 -23.87
C GLY A 78 4.44 2.39 -25.23
N VAL A 79 5.15 1.34 -25.66
CA VAL A 79 5.81 1.30 -26.98
C VAL A 79 4.81 1.31 -28.15
N ASP A 80 3.57 0.90 -27.89
CA ASP A 80 2.45 0.86 -28.83
C ASP A 80 1.79 2.23 -29.06
N GLY A 81 2.15 3.25 -28.26
CA GLY A 81 1.60 4.59 -28.36
C GLY A 81 0.14 4.73 -27.93
N MET A 82 -0.57 3.63 -27.65
CA MET A 82 -1.99 3.61 -27.29
C MET A 82 -2.26 4.46 -26.05
N SER A 83 -3.24 5.35 -26.16
CA SER A 83 -3.67 6.19 -25.04
C SER A 83 -4.62 5.43 -24.11
N VAL A 84 -4.78 5.96 -22.89
CA VAL A 84 -5.72 5.39 -21.90
C VAL A 84 -7.18 5.52 -22.36
N ASP A 85 -7.48 6.50 -23.22
CA ASP A 85 -8.82 6.75 -23.73
C ASP A 85 -9.23 5.74 -24.82
N GLU A 86 -8.27 5.31 -25.64
CA GLU A 86 -8.45 4.26 -26.67
C GLU A 86 -8.60 2.85 -26.08
N LEU A 87 -8.12 2.64 -24.86
CA LEU A 87 -8.07 1.32 -24.20
C LEU A 87 -9.43 0.61 -24.16
N LEU A 88 -10.53 1.36 -23.92
CA LEU A 88 -11.85 0.74 -23.81
C LEU A 88 -12.29 0.11 -25.13
N THR A 89 -12.11 0.84 -26.23
CA THR A 89 -12.45 0.37 -27.58
C THR A 89 -11.59 -0.83 -27.94
N PHE A 90 -10.27 -0.74 -27.71
CA PHE A 90 -9.36 -1.84 -27.97
C PHE A 90 -9.72 -3.12 -27.18
N LEU A 91 -10.06 -2.98 -25.89
CA LEU A 91 -10.45 -4.13 -25.06
C LEU A 91 -11.77 -4.74 -25.54
N LYS A 92 -12.76 -3.95 -25.97
CA LYS A 92 -14.02 -4.52 -26.51
C LYS A 92 -13.77 -5.49 -27.67
N ASP A 93 -12.81 -5.16 -28.54
CA ASP A 93 -12.52 -5.95 -29.74
C ASP A 93 -11.55 -7.10 -29.48
N ASN A 94 -10.63 -6.95 -28.50
CA ASN A 94 -9.50 -7.87 -28.31
C ASN A 94 -9.52 -8.66 -26.99
N GLN A 95 -10.36 -8.30 -26.01
CA GLN A 95 -10.34 -8.89 -24.67
C GLN A 95 -10.46 -10.41 -24.68
N LYS A 96 -11.40 -10.98 -25.45
CA LYS A 96 -11.57 -12.44 -25.51
C LYS A 96 -10.31 -13.16 -25.99
N LYS A 97 -9.67 -12.62 -27.04
CA LYS A 97 -8.41 -13.17 -27.59
C LYS A 97 -7.26 -13.05 -26.58
N LEU A 98 -7.16 -11.92 -25.87
CA LEU A 98 -6.12 -11.68 -24.88
C LEU A 98 -6.27 -12.60 -23.66
N ILE A 99 -7.50 -12.76 -23.16
CA ILE A 99 -7.80 -13.67 -22.05
C ILE A 99 -7.48 -15.12 -22.46
N GLN A 100 -7.86 -15.53 -23.67
CA GLN A 100 -7.54 -16.88 -24.14
C GLN A 100 -6.02 -17.10 -24.23
N LYS A 101 -5.27 -16.14 -24.79
CA LYS A 101 -3.80 -16.21 -24.82
C LYS A 101 -3.17 -16.30 -23.43
N LEU A 102 -3.76 -15.63 -22.43
CA LEU A 102 -3.30 -15.70 -21.04
C LEU A 102 -3.59 -17.08 -20.42
N LYS A 103 -4.78 -17.62 -20.64
CA LYS A 103 -5.16 -18.98 -20.20
C LYS A 103 -4.27 -20.05 -20.83
N ASP A 104 -3.93 -19.88 -22.10
CA ASP A 104 -3.08 -20.80 -22.85
C ASP A 104 -1.57 -20.61 -22.55
N GLY A 105 -1.19 -19.63 -21.72
CA GLY A 105 0.21 -19.30 -21.44
C GLY A 105 0.99 -18.71 -22.62
N LYS A 106 0.31 -18.32 -23.70
CA LYS A 106 0.90 -17.79 -24.94
C LYS A 106 1.01 -16.26 -24.97
N TYR A 107 0.49 -15.58 -23.94
CA TYR A 107 0.59 -14.12 -23.84
C TYR A 107 2.03 -13.70 -23.53
N LYS A 108 2.63 -12.89 -24.42
CA LYS A 108 3.92 -12.25 -24.21
C LYS A 108 3.68 -10.75 -24.04
N PRO A 109 3.97 -10.16 -22.86
CA PRO A 109 3.87 -8.73 -22.65
C PRO A 109 4.76 -7.95 -23.62
N ASN A 110 4.34 -6.74 -23.98
CA ASN A 110 5.13 -5.87 -24.83
C ASN A 110 6.34 -5.29 -24.06
N PRO A 111 7.44 -4.96 -24.74
CA PRO A 111 8.58 -4.31 -24.09
C PRO A 111 8.17 -2.94 -23.51
N VAL A 112 8.78 -2.57 -22.40
CA VAL A 112 8.50 -1.30 -21.73
C VAL A 112 9.16 -0.12 -22.45
N ARG A 113 8.44 0.99 -22.62
CA ARG A 113 8.97 2.21 -23.22
C ARG A 113 9.90 2.92 -22.23
N ARG A 114 11.12 3.24 -22.66
CA ARG A 114 12.10 3.92 -21.81
C ARG A 114 11.87 5.44 -21.84
N VAL A 115 11.78 6.04 -20.65
CA VAL A 115 11.68 7.48 -20.47
C VAL A 115 12.66 7.91 -19.40
N GLU A 116 13.42 8.96 -19.69
CA GLU A 116 14.36 9.56 -18.75
C GLU A 116 13.69 10.72 -18.02
N ILE A 117 13.69 10.67 -16.69
CA ILE A 117 13.15 11.73 -15.84
C ILE A 117 14.26 12.19 -14.89
N PRO A 118 14.49 13.51 -14.72
CA PRO A 118 15.45 14.00 -13.74
C PRO A 118 15.08 13.55 -12.33
N LYS A 119 16.06 13.12 -11.54
CA LYS A 119 15.90 12.96 -10.10
C LYS A 119 16.03 14.31 -9.41
N GLU A 120 15.48 14.42 -8.21
CA GLU A 120 15.64 15.60 -7.34
C GLU A 120 17.11 15.88 -7.00
N THR A 121 17.95 14.84 -6.98
CA THR A 121 19.40 14.99 -6.88
C THR A 121 19.99 15.49 -8.19
N LYS A 122 20.57 16.69 -8.15
CA LYS A 122 21.16 17.39 -9.29
C LYS A 122 22.10 16.47 -10.09
N GLY A 123 21.84 16.35 -11.39
CA GLY A 123 22.67 15.57 -12.33
C GLY A 123 22.36 14.07 -12.43
N LYS A 124 21.41 13.53 -11.65
CA LYS A 124 21.04 12.10 -11.72
C LYS A 124 19.73 11.91 -12.49
N ILE A 125 19.69 10.89 -13.35
CA ILE A 125 18.52 10.54 -14.18
C ILE A 125 17.87 9.26 -13.63
N ARG A 126 16.53 9.19 -13.68
CA ARG A 126 15.73 7.98 -13.45
C ARG A 126 15.23 7.47 -14.80
N LYS A 127 15.69 6.28 -15.18
CA LYS A 127 15.16 5.55 -16.34
C LYS A 127 13.88 4.84 -15.92
N LEU A 128 12.74 5.30 -16.40
CA LEU A 128 11.45 4.62 -16.23
C LEU A 128 11.21 3.66 -17.39
N GLY A 129 10.59 2.52 -17.07
CA GLY A 129 9.97 1.64 -18.05
C GLY A 129 8.45 1.80 -17.97
N ILE A 130 7.83 2.28 -19.04
CA ILE A 130 6.39 2.48 -19.13
C ILE A 130 5.81 1.30 -19.94
N PRO A 131 5.08 0.36 -19.31
CA PRO A 131 4.40 -0.73 -20.02
C PRO A 131 3.26 -0.21 -20.89
N THR A 132 2.79 -1.04 -21.82
CA THR A 132 1.57 -0.73 -22.59
C THR A 132 0.35 -0.64 -21.67
N VAL A 133 -0.69 0.05 -22.11
CA VAL A 133 -1.87 0.26 -21.28
C VAL A 133 -2.56 -1.06 -20.95
N VAL A 134 -2.55 -2.00 -21.89
CA VAL A 134 -3.05 -3.37 -21.72
C VAL A 134 -2.24 -4.12 -20.68
N ASP A 135 -0.90 -4.09 -20.77
CA ASP A 135 -0.03 -4.74 -19.79
C ASP A 135 -0.22 -4.17 -18.39
N ARG A 136 -0.43 -2.85 -18.25
CA ARG A 136 -0.74 -2.22 -16.96
C ARG A 136 -2.04 -2.72 -16.35
N VAL A 137 -3.06 -3.02 -17.17
CA VAL A 137 -4.32 -3.60 -16.68
C VAL A 137 -4.07 -5.00 -16.13
N PHE A 138 -3.33 -5.85 -16.84
CA PHE A 138 -3.02 -7.20 -16.35
C PHE A 138 -2.13 -7.18 -15.10
N GLN A 139 -1.08 -6.35 -15.09
CA GLN A 139 -0.25 -6.15 -13.89
C GLN A 139 -1.09 -5.69 -12.69
N GLN A 140 -2.00 -4.73 -12.91
CA GLN A 140 -2.88 -4.23 -11.87
C GLN A 140 -3.87 -5.30 -11.37
N ALA A 141 -4.38 -6.15 -12.26
CA ALA A 141 -5.25 -7.28 -11.92
C ALA A 141 -4.51 -8.35 -11.08
N ILE A 142 -3.26 -8.65 -11.46
CA ILE A 142 -2.36 -9.53 -10.69
C ILE A 142 -2.12 -8.95 -9.30
N THR A 143 -1.78 -7.66 -9.19
CA THR A 143 -1.55 -7.00 -7.90
C THR A 143 -2.78 -7.06 -6.99
N GLN A 144 -3.99 -6.91 -7.54
CA GLN A 144 -5.23 -6.95 -6.74
C GLN A 144 -5.47 -8.29 -6.04
N VAL A 145 -5.05 -9.39 -6.68
CA VAL A 145 -5.19 -10.76 -6.14
C VAL A 145 -4.01 -11.15 -5.25
N LEU A 146 -2.78 -10.81 -5.67
CA LEU A 146 -1.58 -11.22 -4.93
C LEU A 146 -1.31 -10.36 -3.69
N SER A 147 -1.64 -9.07 -3.70
CA SER A 147 -1.34 -8.19 -2.56
C SER A 147 -1.93 -8.67 -1.23
N PRO A 148 -3.21 -9.08 -1.13
CA PRO A 148 -3.76 -9.62 0.12
C PRO A 148 -3.00 -10.84 0.64
N ILE A 149 -2.55 -11.73 -0.25
CA ILE A 149 -1.84 -12.97 0.11
C ILE A 149 -0.47 -12.63 0.72
N TYR A 150 0.29 -11.74 0.07
CA TYR A 150 1.60 -11.34 0.57
C TYR A 150 1.54 -10.43 1.80
N GLU A 151 0.48 -9.63 1.94
CA GLU A 151 0.29 -8.72 3.07
C GLU A 151 0.26 -9.47 4.41
N GLU A 152 -0.25 -10.70 4.43
CA GLU A 152 -0.28 -11.58 5.62
C GLU A 152 1.09 -12.18 5.96
N GLN A 153 2.01 -12.26 5.00
CA GLN A 153 3.33 -12.88 5.16
C GLN A 153 4.45 -11.86 5.41
N PHE A 154 4.23 -10.59 5.08
CA PHE A 154 5.25 -9.56 5.26
C PHE A 154 5.55 -9.30 6.74
N SER A 155 6.85 -9.17 7.07
CA SER A 155 7.29 -8.69 8.38
C SER A 155 6.61 -7.36 8.75
N GLU A 156 6.38 -7.18 10.04
CA GLU A 156 5.85 -5.96 10.64
C GLU A 156 6.76 -4.73 10.42
N ASN A 157 8.02 -4.97 10.07
CA ASN A 157 9.03 -3.96 9.82
C ASN A 157 9.18 -3.60 8.32
N SER A 158 8.33 -4.15 7.44
CA SER A 158 8.32 -3.84 6.01
C SER A 158 7.30 -2.73 5.68
N TYR A 159 7.75 -1.61 5.13
CA TYR A 159 6.94 -0.38 4.94
C TYR A 159 6.75 0.05 3.48
N GLY A 160 7.62 -0.39 2.56
CA GLY A 160 7.60 0.01 1.15
C GLY A 160 6.41 -0.59 0.40
N PHE A 161 5.70 0.22 -0.41
CA PHE A 161 4.64 -0.22 -1.33
C PHE A 161 3.41 -0.91 -0.70
N ARG A 162 3.30 -0.90 0.64
CA ARG A 162 2.13 -1.39 1.38
C ARG A 162 1.12 -0.27 1.62
N PRO A 163 -0.19 -0.57 1.66
CA PRO A 163 -1.20 0.45 1.94
C PRO A 163 -1.09 0.93 3.39
N MET A 164 -0.46 2.09 3.62
CA MET A 164 -0.34 2.79 4.92
C MET A 164 -1.61 2.73 5.78
N LYS A 165 -2.77 2.85 5.13
CA LYS A 165 -4.09 2.83 5.77
C LYS A 165 -4.43 1.49 6.42
N ALA A 166 -3.93 0.37 5.89
CA ALA A 166 -4.11 -0.96 6.48
C ALA A 166 -3.41 -1.05 7.84
N LYS A 167 -2.14 -0.65 7.91
CA LYS A 167 -1.41 -0.62 9.17
C LYS A 167 -2.03 0.34 10.19
N LEU A 168 -2.43 1.54 9.75
CA LEU A 168 -3.18 2.46 10.61
C LEU A 168 -4.50 1.85 11.13
N LYS A 169 -5.21 1.06 10.31
CA LYS A 169 -6.47 0.39 10.69
C LYS A 169 -6.25 -0.69 11.75
N GLU A 170 -5.14 -1.41 11.66
CA GLU A 170 -4.73 -2.42 12.64
C GLU A 170 -4.38 -1.76 13.99
N LEU A 171 -3.52 -0.74 13.97
CA LEU A 171 -3.14 0.02 15.17
C LEU A 171 -4.36 0.72 15.82
N THR A 172 -5.32 1.15 15.01
CA THR A 172 -6.61 1.72 15.45
C THR A 172 -7.74 0.70 15.53
N SER A 173 -7.43 -0.59 15.60
CA SER A 173 -8.44 -1.62 15.78
C SER A 173 -9.20 -1.37 17.08
N ARG A 174 -10.51 -1.48 17.00
CA ARG A 174 -11.42 -1.27 18.14
C ARG A 174 -11.49 -2.49 19.07
N SER A 175 -10.81 -3.57 18.69
CA SER A 175 -10.91 -4.89 19.34
C SER A 175 -9.58 -5.38 19.90
N ASN A 176 -8.48 -4.63 19.71
CA ASN A 176 -7.15 -5.04 20.17
C ASN A 176 -6.91 -4.83 21.68
N GLY A 177 -7.90 -4.38 22.45
CA GLY A 177 -7.79 -4.22 23.90
C GLY A 177 -6.85 -3.10 24.38
N TRP A 178 -6.22 -2.34 23.48
CA TRP A 178 -5.21 -1.35 23.88
C TRP A 178 -5.80 -0.12 24.57
N GLY A 179 -5.09 0.37 25.60
CA GLY A 179 -5.32 1.68 26.19
C GLY A 179 -5.09 2.82 25.20
N ASN A 180 -5.69 3.99 25.46
CA ASN A 180 -5.62 5.14 24.54
C ASN A 180 -4.20 5.70 24.39
N GLU A 181 -3.47 5.76 25.49
CA GLU A 181 -2.08 6.23 25.55
C GLU A 181 -1.15 5.29 24.76
N TYR A 182 -1.23 3.98 25.00
CA TYR A 182 -0.45 3.00 24.26
C TYR A 182 -0.75 3.03 22.75
N ARG A 183 -2.02 3.21 22.39
CA ARG A 183 -2.43 3.38 20.98
C ARG A 183 -1.84 4.66 20.37
N ALA A 184 -1.86 5.77 21.10
CA ALA A 184 -1.25 7.02 20.66
C ALA A 184 0.26 6.87 20.48
N LEU A 185 0.94 6.16 21.39
CA LEU A 185 2.36 5.85 21.31
C LEU A 185 2.69 5.00 20.06
N LYS A 186 1.97 3.91 19.82
CA LYS A 186 2.19 3.04 18.65
C LYS A 186 1.92 3.76 17.33
N LEU A 187 0.87 4.57 17.27
CA LEU A 187 0.61 5.42 16.11
C LEU A 187 1.74 6.43 15.89
N LYS A 188 2.21 7.09 16.96
CA LYS A 188 3.32 8.04 16.88
C LYS A 188 4.59 7.36 16.35
N GLN A 189 4.95 6.17 16.85
CA GLN A 189 6.12 5.41 16.38
C GLN A 189 6.00 5.09 14.88
N PHE A 190 4.85 4.55 14.45
CA PHE A 190 4.60 4.22 13.05
C PHE A 190 4.66 5.46 12.15
N ILE A 191 3.96 6.54 12.53
CA ILE A 191 3.90 7.78 11.76
C ILE A 191 5.30 8.37 11.58
N ARG A 192 6.11 8.41 12.64
CA ARG A 192 7.49 8.93 12.55
C ARG A 192 8.34 8.13 11.58
N GLY A 193 8.32 6.80 11.68
CA GLY A 193 9.07 5.93 10.76
C GLY A 193 8.61 6.08 9.31
N TRP A 194 7.30 6.03 9.09
CA TRP A 194 6.71 6.08 7.75
C TRP A 194 6.96 7.44 7.09
N VAL A 195 6.68 8.55 7.78
CA VAL A 195 6.88 9.90 7.24
C VAL A 195 8.37 10.18 6.98
N ASN A 196 9.27 9.76 7.86
CA ASN A 196 10.71 9.93 7.64
C ASN A 196 11.20 9.14 6.41
N TYR A 197 10.77 7.89 6.28
CA TYR A 197 11.15 7.04 5.14
C TYR A 197 10.72 7.64 3.81
N PHE A 198 9.52 8.23 3.76
CA PHE A 198 8.96 8.82 2.56
C PHE A 198 9.12 10.36 2.51
N ALA A 199 9.97 10.97 3.34
CA ALA A 199 10.04 12.43 3.48
C ALA A 199 10.35 13.18 2.17
N MET A 200 11.12 12.55 1.28
CA MET A 200 11.47 13.10 -0.04
C MET A 200 10.32 13.05 -1.06
N ALA A 201 9.26 12.28 -0.81
CA ALA A 201 8.13 12.16 -1.74
C ALA A 201 7.11 13.28 -1.51
N ASP A 202 6.52 13.83 -2.59
CA ASP A 202 5.38 14.76 -2.49
C ASP A 202 4.11 14.01 -2.09
N MET A 203 3.74 14.11 -0.82
CA MET A 203 2.62 13.38 -0.23
C MET A 203 1.65 14.26 0.55
N LYS A 204 1.73 15.59 0.42
CA LYS A 204 0.93 16.54 1.23
C LYS A 204 -0.56 16.20 1.20
N GLN A 205 -1.10 15.96 -0.01
CA GLN A 205 -2.53 15.67 -0.19
C GLN A 205 -2.92 14.27 0.32
N LEU A 206 -2.04 13.28 0.16
CA LEU A 206 -2.25 11.92 0.66
C LEU A 206 -2.29 11.91 2.19
N LEU A 207 -1.35 12.60 2.84
CA LEU A 207 -1.27 12.67 4.30
C LEU A 207 -2.46 13.42 4.89
N ARG A 208 -2.89 14.54 4.29
CA ARG A 208 -4.08 15.29 4.73
C ARG A 208 -5.34 14.42 4.74
N SER A 209 -5.63 13.75 3.62
CA SER A 209 -6.81 12.87 3.51
C SER A 209 -6.74 11.65 4.45
N THR A 210 -5.54 11.12 4.68
CA THR A 210 -5.32 10.03 5.63
C THR A 210 -5.53 10.48 7.07
N ASP A 211 -5.03 11.66 7.43
CA ASP A 211 -5.18 12.27 8.75
C ASP A 211 -6.64 12.57 9.09
N GLU A 212 -7.44 13.05 8.13
CA GLU A 212 -8.88 13.24 8.32
C GLU A 212 -9.58 11.93 8.68
N TRP A 213 -9.27 10.87 7.92
CA TRP A 213 -9.78 9.54 8.19
C TRP A 213 -9.32 9.01 9.56
N LEU A 214 -8.04 9.19 9.91
CA LEU A 214 -7.45 8.75 11.17
C LEU A 214 -8.09 9.46 12.37
N ARG A 215 -8.27 10.78 12.30
CA ARG A 215 -8.94 11.56 13.36
C ARG A 215 -10.38 11.09 13.58
N ARG A 216 -11.13 10.84 12.50
CA ARG A 216 -12.48 10.27 12.61
C ARG A 216 -12.46 8.88 13.24
N LYS A 217 -11.46 8.06 12.92
CA LYS A 217 -11.26 6.73 13.51
C LYS A 217 -10.97 6.80 15.01
N ILE A 218 -10.11 7.74 15.43
CA ILE A 218 -9.85 8.01 16.86
C ILE A 218 -11.15 8.39 17.58
N ARG A 219 -11.93 9.33 17.02
CA ARG A 219 -13.26 9.70 17.59
C ARG A 219 -14.19 8.50 17.73
N ALA A 220 -14.20 7.60 16.74
CA ALA A 220 -15.00 6.37 16.79
C ALA A 220 -14.54 5.41 17.90
N ILE A 221 -13.25 5.37 18.25
CA ILE A 221 -12.72 4.56 19.36
C ILE A 221 -13.22 5.12 20.69
N TYR A 222 -13.05 6.42 20.92
CA TYR A 222 -13.53 7.09 22.13
C TYR A 222 -15.05 6.90 22.31
N TRP A 223 -15.82 7.08 21.23
CA TRP A 223 -17.26 6.83 21.27
C TRP A 223 -17.64 5.39 21.64
N LYS A 224 -16.89 4.40 21.13
CA LYS A 224 -17.09 2.99 21.49
C LYS A 224 -16.75 2.72 22.96
N GLN A 225 -15.68 3.33 23.48
CA GLN A 225 -15.29 3.22 24.88
C GLN A 225 -16.31 3.85 25.83
N TRP A 226 -16.95 4.95 25.43
CA TRP A 226 -18.05 5.58 26.15
C TRP A 226 -19.36 4.80 25.93
N LYS A 227 -19.39 3.53 26.36
CA LYS A 227 -20.47 2.58 26.10
C LYS A 227 -21.82 3.02 26.68
N LYS A 228 -21.82 3.52 27.92
CA LYS A 228 -23.04 3.92 28.65
C LYS A 228 -23.35 5.41 28.41
N ILE A 229 -24.64 5.75 28.32
CA ILE A 229 -25.10 7.15 28.16
C ILE A 229 -24.56 8.03 29.30
N LYS A 230 -24.62 7.57 30.55
CA LYS A 230 -24.03 8.27 31.71
C LYS A 230 -22.54 8.58 31.52
N THR A 231 -21.78 7.66 30.92
CA THR A 231 -20.35 7.87 30.62
C THR A 231 -20.16 8.88 29.50
N ARG A 232 -20.94 8.79 28.41
CA ARG A 232 -20.90 9.77 27.32
C ARG A 232 -21.17 11.17 27.84
N TYR A 233 -22.21 11.31 28.64
CA TYR A 233 -22.58 12.58 29.26
C TYR A 233 -21.43 13.17 30.07
N ARG A 234 -20.89 12.39 31.01
CA ARG A 234 -19.76 12.80 31.86
C ARG A 234 -18.54 13.19 31.02
N MET A 235 -18.20 12.39 30.01
CA MET A 235 -17.00 12.62 29.20
C MET A 235 -17.16 13.83 28.27
N ILE A 236 -18.34 14.02 27.66
CA ILE A 236 -18.60 15.17 26.78
C ILE A 236 -18.67 16.47 27.61
N LYS A 237 -19.30 16.44 28.79
CA LYS A 237 -19.38 17.59 29.70
C LYS A 237 -18.00 18.11 30.12
N LYS A 238 -17.01 17.21 30.27
CA LYS A 238 -15.62 17.60 30.57
C LYS A 238 -14.97 18.49 29.50
N PHE A 239 -15.48 18.50 28.27
CA PHE A 239 -14.98 19.36 27.19
C PHE A 239 -15.66 20.75 27.15
N GLY A 240 -16.40 21.13 28.21
CA GLY A 240 -16.96 22.49 28.34
C GLY A 240 -18.16 22.78 27.43
N MET A 241 -18.89 21.74 27.00
CA MET A 241 -20.08 21.91 26.18
C MET A 241 -21.31 22.30 27.01
N PRO A 242 -22.22 23.13 26.45
CA PRO A 242 -23.45 23.49 27.16
C PRO A 242 -24.35 22.27 27.34
N GLU A 243 -25.05 22.22 28.48
CA GLU A 243 -25.74 21.01 28.95
C GLU A 243 -26.72 20.43 27.92
N TRP A 244 -27.48 21.28 27.22
CA TRP A 244 -28.40 20.87 26.16
C TRP A 244 -27.69 20.09 25.03
N LYS A 245 -26.48 20.53 24.63
CA LYS A 245 -25.68 19.90 23.58
C LYS A 245 -25.09 18.57 24.07
N VAL A 246 -24.69 18.51 25.34
CA VAL A 246 -24.25 17.27 25.99
C VAL A 246 -25.37 16.24 25.98
N HIS A 247 -26.60 16.64 26.34
CA HIS A 247 -27.79 15.78 26.30
C HIS A 247 -28.09 15.27 24.89
N GLU A 248 -28.08 16.15 23.89
CA GLU A 248 -28.30 15.80 22.47
C GLU A 248 -27.27 14.77 21.99
N LEU A 249 -25.98 15.05 22.21
CA LEU A 249 -24.90 14.20 21.75
C LEU A 249 -24.88 12.85 22.47
N ALA A 250 -25.00 12.82 23.80
CA ALA A 250 -24.91 11.59 24.59
C ALA A 250 -26.02 10.58 24.26
N ASN A 251 -27.23 11.07 23.98
CA ASN A 251 -28.41 10.26 23.66
C ASN A 251 -28.53 9.90 22.16
N CYS A 252 -27.53 10.24 21.36
CA CYS A 252 -27.56 9.96 19.94
C CYS A 252 -27.70 8.44 19.65
N ARG A 253 -28.68 8.10 18.79
CA ARG A 253 -28.97 6.74 18.31
C ARG A 253 -28.16 6.30 17.09
N LYS A 254 -27.35 7.20 16.51
CA LYS A 254 -26.50 6.89 15.34
C LYS A 254 -25.43 5.84 15.68
N GLY A 255 -25.08 5.03 14.69
CA GLY A 255 -23.98 4.06 14.79
C GLY A 255 -22.61 4.72 14.99
N ILE A 256 -21.65 3.96 15.54
CA ILE A 256 -20.34 4.45 16.01
C ILE A 256 -19.63 5.36 14.98
N TRP A 257 -19.56 4.92 13.72
CA TRP A 257 -18.85 5.66 12.68
C TRP A 257 -19.54 6.97 12.27
N ARG A 258 -20.86 7.03 12.37
CA ARG A 258 -21.65 8.24 12.07
C ARG A 258 -21.63 9.20 13.26
N SER A 259 -21.64 8.68 14.49
CA SER A 259 -21.49 9.48 15.72
C SER A 259 -20.12 10.16 15.81
N ALA A 260 -19.06 9.51 15.31
CA ALA A 260 -17.72 10.09 15.26
C ALA A 260 -17.63 11.43 14.51
N ILE A 261 -18.53 11.71 13.55
CA ILE A 261 -18.59 13.02 12.89
C ILE A 261 -19.05 14.11 13.87
N MET A 262 -20.07 13.83 14.66
CA MET A 262 -20.62 14.82 15.60
C MET A 262 -19.62 15.15 16.70
N LEU A 263 -18.78 14.18 17.05
CA LEU A 263 -17.66 14.36 18.00
C LEU A 263 -16.58 15.32 17.48
N ASN A 264 -16.63 15.81 16.24
CA ASN A 264 -15.71 16.86 15.78
C ASN A 264 -15.80 18.12 16.66
N SER A 265 -17.00 18.42 17.18
CA SER A 265 -17.25 19.54 18.09
C SER A 265 -16.68 19.33 19.50
N VAL A 266 -16.53 18.07 19.92
CA VAL A 266 -16.09 17.68 21.27
C VAL A 266 -14.60 17.34 21.27
N LEU A 267 -14.21 16.35 20.47
CA LEU A 267 -12.83 15.95 20.21
C LEU A 267 -12.33 16.69 18.98
N THR A 268 -12.09 18.00 19.14
CA THR A 268 -11.54 18.85 18.09
C THR A 268 -10.15 18.37 17.65
N ASN A 269 -9.64 18.85 16.52
CA ASN A 269 -8.30 18.45 16.06
C ASN A 269 -7.22 18.80 17.10
N LYS A 270 -7.35 19.95 17.76
CA LYS A 270 -6.46 20.38 18.86
C LYS A 270 -6.50 19.41 20.04
N VAL A 271 -7.70 18.98 20.44
CA VAL A 271 -7.88 17.98 21.51
C VAL A 271 -7.27 16.63 21.13
N ILE A 272 -7.41 16.19 19.88
CA ILE A 272 -6.80 14.93 19.43
C ILE A 272 -5.27 14.99 19.54
N VAL A 273 -4.67 16.13 19.19
CA VAL A 273 -3.22 16.36 19.36
C VAL A 273 -2.84 16.37 20.84
N SER A 274 -3.62 17.02 21.71
CA SER A 274 -3.36 17.06 23.16
C SER A 274 -3.50 15.68 23.82
N LEU A 275 -4.31 14.78 23.25
CA LEU A 275 -4.41 13.36 23.65
C LEU A 275 -3.21 12.51 23.19
N GLY A 276 -2.22 13.12 22.53
CA GLY A 276 -0.97 12.47 22.12
C GLY A 276 -0.97 11.88 20.71
N TYR A 277 -2.07 12.01 19.95
CA TYR A 277 -2.13 11.55 18.56
C TYR A 277 -1.51 12.58 17.62
N MET A 278 -0.38 12.20 17.01
CA MET A 278 0.36 13.03 16.06
C MET A 278 -0.38 13.12 14.71
N SER A 279 -0.39 14.32 14.10
CA SER A 279 -0.80 14.50 12.71
C SER A 279 0.37 14.13 11.79
N MET A 280 0.10 13.27 10.81
CA MET A 280 1.08 12.90 9.79
C MET A 280 1.42 14.09 8.89
N ALA A 281 0.42 14.88 8.49
CA ALA A 281 0.61 16.03 7.62
C ALA A 281 1.43 17.14 8.30
N ASP A 282 1.11 17.46 9.55
CA ASP A 282 1.84 18.49 10.30
C ASP A 282 3.29 18.06 10.56
N TYR A 283 3.51 16.77 10.88
CA TYR A 283 4.86 16.22 11.07
C TYR A 283 5.67 16.20 9.78
N TYR A 284 5.05 15.85 8.65
CA TYR A 284 5.68 15.88 7.33
C TYR A 284 6.09 17.30 6.92
N LEU A 285 5.22 18.30 7.10
CA LEU A 285 5.56 19.70 6.82
C LEU A 285 6.77 20.15 7.64
N LYS A 286 6.81 19.80 8.93
CA LYS A 286 7.96 20.08 9.80
C LYS A 286 9.26 19.43 9.33
N ILE A 287 9.21 18.28 8.67
CA ILE A 287 10.40 17.62 8.14
C ILE A 287 10.83 18.25 6.81
N CYS A 288 9.89 18.66 5.97
CA CYS A 288 10.20 19.28 4.68
C CYS A 288 10.66 20.74 4.80
N GLU A 289 10.31 21.42 5.89
CA GLU A 289 10.71 22.80 6.19
C GLU A 289 12.08 22.90 6.87
N ASN A 290 12.61 21.79 7.43
CA ASN A 290 13.93 21.68 8.03
C ASN A 290 14.92 21.00 7.09
#